data_AF-A0A4P9WTW0-F1
#
_entry.id   AF-A0A4P9WTW0-F1
#
_cell.length_a   1.000
_cell.length_b   1.000
_cell.length_c   1.000
_cell.angle_alpha   90.00
_cell.angle_beta   90.00
_cell.angle_gamma   90.00
#
_symmetry.space_group_name_H-M   'P 1'
#
loop_
_entity.id
_entity.type
_entity.pdbx_description
1 polymer ?
#
loop_
_entity_poly.entity_id
_entity_poly.type
_entity_poly.pdbx_seq_one_letter_code
_entity_poly.pdbx_strand_id
1 'polypeptide(L)'
;SFCLNKVLESSNGSQILTGICASTPLGAIPTVDNIISSLITHPASGSTIDASTNVTVVIDVFNLETGFFDGKFWVPQPLNAAGIIQGHSQVTVQKLTSHNTAPDPRTFAFFKVSL
;
A
#
# COMPACT_ATOMS: atom_id res chain seq x y z
N SER A 1 10.08 7.15 -23.27
CA SER A 1 9.08 6.78 -22.24
C SER A 1 9.08 5.27 -22.10
N PHE A 2 9.27 4.72 -20.89
CA PHE A 2 9.38 3.27 -20.63
C PHE A 2 8.16 2.46 -21.14
N CYS A 3 6.98 3.07 -21.10
CA CYS A 3 5.73 2.46 -21.54
C CYS A 3 5.42 2.65 -23.03
N LEU A 4 6.29 3.36 -23.78
CA LEU A 4 6.09 3.54 -25.21
C LEU A 4 6.15 2.16 -25.91
N ASN A 5 5.09 1.81 -26.64
CA ASN A 5 4.89 0.52 -27.34
C ASN A 5 4.59 -0.71 -26.45
N LYS A 6 4.15 -0.53 -25.20
CA LYS A 6 3.58 -1.62 -24.40
C LYS A 6 2.06 -1.67 -24.58
N VAL A 7 1.47 -2.88 -24.62
CA VAL A 7 0.00 -3.11 -24.74
C VAL A 7 -0.73 -2.90 -23.40
N LEU A 8 -0.05 -2.31 -22.41
CA LEU A 8 -0.60 -2.07 -21.07
C LEU A 8 -1.06 -0.63 -20.95
N GLU A 9 -2.22 -0.42 -20.33
CA GLU A 9 -2.74 0.91 -20.03
C GLU A 9 -1.78 1.66 -19.09
N SER A 10 -1.73 2.98 -19.18
CA SER A 10 -0.87 3.75 -18.28
C SER A 10 -1.47 3.76 -16.85
N SER A 11 -0.62 3.62 -15.83
CA SER A 11 -1.04 3.52 -14.41
C SER A 11 -1.56 4.81 -13.77
N ASN A 12 -2.88 4.99 -13.65
CA ASN A 12 -3.47 6.10 -12.88
C ASN A 12 -3.53 5.88 -11.36
N GLY A 13 -2.84 4.83 -10.89
CA GLY A 13 -2.84 4.26 -9.55
C GLY A 13 -4.20 3.97 -8.92
N SER A 14 -5.24 3.91 -9.74
CA SER A 14 -6.34 3.00 -9.44
C SER A 14 -5.87 1.56 -9.62
N GLN A 15 -6.44 0.66 -8.83
CA GLN A 15 -6.18 -0.77 -8.98
C GLN A 15 -6.86 -1.28 -10.25
N ILE A 16 -6.13 -1.29 -11.38
CA ILE A 16 -6.62 -1.78 -12.66
C ILE A 16 -6.20 -3.26 -12.81
N LEU A 17 -7.20 -4.15 -12.83
CA LEU A 17 -7.03 -5.60 -12.76
C LEU A 17 -6.49 -6.23 -14.07
N THR A 18 -6.45 -5.47 -15.16
CA THR A 18 -6.01 -5.92 -16.49
C THR A 18 -4.52 -5.72 -16.74
N GLY A 19 -3.79 -5.14 -15.79
CA GLY A 19 -2.37 -4.84 -15.89
C GLY A 19 -2.11 -3.46 -16.49
N ILE A 20 -1.16 -2.73 -15.89
CA ILE A 20 -0.83 -1.34 -16.21
C ILE A 20 0.68 -1.14 -16.31
N CYS A 21 1.11 -0.15 -17.08
CA CYS A 21 2.49 0.29 -17.17
C CYS A 21 2.65 1.65 -16.50
N ALA A 22 3.49 1.72 -15.47
CA ALA A 22 3.88 2.96 -14.83
C ALA A 22 5.11 3.54 -15.53
N SER A 23 4.94 4.66 -16.23
CA SER A 23 6.01 5.40 -16.90
C SER A 23 6.64 6.46 -16.01
N THR A 24 6.10 6.66 -14.80
CA THR A 24 6.49 7.70 -13.88
C THR A 24 7.78 7.35 -13.15
N PRO A 25 8.76 8.28 -13.07
CA PRO A 25 9.96 8.09 -12.29
C PRO A 25 9.60 7.71 -10.85
N LEU A 26 10.34 6.75 -10.26
CA LEU A 26 10.16 6.30 -8.87
C LEU A 26 10.10 7.45 -7.86
N GLY A 27 10.78 8.57 -8.14
CA GLY A 27 10.84 9.74 -7.27
C GLY A 27 12.09 9.76 -6.41
N ALA A 28 12.03 10.52 -5.32
CA ALA A 28 13.14 10.68 -4.41
C ALA A 28 13.25 9.49 -3.44
N ILE A 29 14.45 8.96 -3.27
CA ILE A 29 14.73 7.85 -2.35
C ILE A 29 15.28 8.44 -1.04
N PRO A 30 14.69 8.13 0.14
CA PRO A 30 15.19 8.63 1.41
C PRO A 30 16.56 8.04 1.76
N THR A 31 17.26 8.65 2.72
CA THR A 31 18.44 8.05 3.34
C THR A 31 18.05 6.78 4.11
N VAL A 32 19.04 5.95 4.47
CA VAL A 32 18.81 4.73 5.27
C VAL A 32 18.10 5.02 6.60
N ASP A 33 18.34 6.19 7.19
CA ASP A 33 17.73 6.63 8.45
C ASP A 33 16.26 7.05 8.29
N ASN A 34 15.82 7.32 7.05
CA ASN A 34 14.49 7.82 6.70
C ASN A 34 13.66 6.79 5.91
N ILE A 35 14.10 5.53 5.85
CA ILE A 35 13.31 4.44 5.25
C ILE A 35 12.09 4.13 6.14
N ILE A 36 10.95 3.83 5.49
CA ILE A 36 9.69 3.48 6.16
C ILE A 36 9.78 2.08 6.77
N SER A 37 9.20 1.91 7.95
CA SER A 37 8.87 0.61 8.53
C SER A 37 7.46 0.62 9.09
N SER A 38 6.77 -0.53 9.06
CA SER A 38 5.43 -0.66 9.64
C SER A 38 5.17 -2.03 10.23
N LEU A 39 4.31 -2.08 11.26
CA LEU A 39 3.88 -3.31 11.91
C LEU A 39 2.41 -3.20 12.31
N ILE A 40 1.61 -4.21 11.96
CA ILE A 40 0.26 -4.35 12.52
C ILE A 40 0.40 -4.78 13.98
N THR A 41 -0.01 -3.91 14.91
CA THR A 41 0.08 -4.16 16.36
C THR A 41 -1.24 -4.64 16.95
N HIS A 42 -2.36 -4.38 16.26
CA HIS A 42 -3.65 -4.93 16.59
C HIS A 42 -4.45 -5.24 15.33
N PRO A 43 -5.16 -6.38 15.24
CA PRO A 43 -5.14 -7.50 16.19
C PRO A 43 -3.76 -8.16 16.28
N ALA A 44 -3.44 -8.77 17.43
CA ALA A 44 -2.17 -9.49 17.58
C ALA A 44 -2.10 -10.68 16.61
N SER A 45 -0.93 -10.97 16.07
CA SER A 45 -0.74 -12.09 15.14
C SER A 45 -1.20 -13.41 15.78
N GLY A 46 -2.02 -14.17 15.07
CA GLY A 46 -2.61 -15.43 15.54
C GLY A 46 -3.76 -15.30 16.55
N SER A 47 -4.17 -14.07 16.91
CA SER A 47 -5.34 -13.89 17.77
C SER A 47 -6.63 -14.31 17.07
N THR A 48 -7.57 -14.84 17.85
CA THR A 48 -8.94 -15.09 17.40
C THR A 48 -9.78 -13.84 17.65
N ILE A 49 -10.54 -13.43 16.65
CA ILE A 49 -11.35 -12.21 16.67
C ILE A 49 -12.81 -12.59 16.55
N ASP A 50 -13.68 -11.93 17.31
CA ASP A 50 -15.12 -12.14 17.22
C ASP A 50 -15.68 -11.50 15.95
N ALA A 51 -16.15 -12.35 15.03
CA ALA A 51 -16.70 -11.94 13.74
C ALA A 51 -17.99 -11.11 13.83
N SER A 52 -18.66 -11.08 14.99
CA SER A 52 -19.86 -10.27 15.23
C SER A 52 -19.55 -8.83 15.64
N THR A 53 -18.27 -8.50 15.85
CA THR A 53 -17.82 -7.19 16.33
C THR A 53 -16.98 -6.46 15.29
N ASN A 54 -16.93 -5.13 15.40
CA ASN A 54 -16.06 -4.32 14.57
C ASN A 54 -14.59 -4.63 14.90
N VAL A 55 -13.83 -5.00 13.87
CA VAL A 55 -12.39 -5.22 13.99
C VAL A 55 -11.66 -3.91 13.79
N THR A 56 -10.84 -3.51 14.78
CA THR A 56 -9.93 -2.38 14.64
C THR A 56 -8.57 -2.89 14.21
N VAL A 57 -7.99 -2.29 13.18
CA VAL A 57 -6.61 -2.54 12.78
C VAL A 57 -5.77 -1.35 13.20
N VAL A 58 -4.75 -1.60 14.01
CA VAL A 58 -3.77 -0.59 14.44
C VAL A 58 -2.43 -0.93 13.82
N ILE A 59 -1.85 0.07 13.16
CA ILE A 59 -0.56 -0.05 12.48
C ILE A 59 0.38 0.95 13.13
N ASP A 60 1.48 0.45 13.67
CA ASP A 60 2.60 1.28 14.06
C ASP A 60 3.44 1.57 12.81
N VAL A 61 3.77 2.83 12.57
CA VAL A 61 4.45 3.28 11.35
C VAL A 61 5.56 4.24 11.73
N PHE A 62 6.74 3.99 11.17
CA PHE A 62 7.92 4.82 11.34
C PHE A 62 8.32 5.46 10.00
N ASN A 63 8.72 6.73 10.02
CA ASN A 63 9.23 7.47 8.84
C ASN A 63 8.28 7.51 7.63
N LEU A 64 6.97 7.63 7.88
CA LEU A 64 5.98 7.95 6.84
C LEU A 64 5.18 9.16 7.30
N GLU A 65 5.21 10.23 6.51
CA GLU A 65 4.26 11.32 6.66
C GLU A 65 2.96 10.91 5.95
N THR A 66 1.96 10.54 6.74
CA THR A 66 0.66 10.09 6.21
C THR A 66 -0.23 11.30 5.87
N GLY A 67 -1.35 11.06 5.19
CA GLY A 67 -2.33 12.09 4.80
C GLY A 67 -2.22 12.54 3.33
N PHE A 68 -1.29 11.97 2.56
CA PHE A 68 -0.99 12.38 1.18
C PHE A 68 -1.68 11.49 0.15
N PHE A 69 -2.97 11.22 0.36
CA PHE A 69 -3.82 10.55 -0.62
C PHE A 69 -4.38 11.58 -1.61
N ASP A 70 -3.57 11.99 -2.56
CA ASP A 70 -4.06 12.66 -3.76
C ASP A 70 -4.11 11.60 -4.86
N GLY A 71 -5.20 11.48 -5.62
CA GLY A 71 -5.36 10.54 -6.75
C GLY A 71 -4.36 10.74 -7.91
N LYS A 72 -3.25 11.42 -7.64
CA LYS A 72 -2.13 11.74 -8.51
C LYS A 72 -1.02 10.71 -8.32
N PHE A 73 -1.32 9.46 -8.60
CA PHE A 73 -0.36 8.35 -8.59
C PHE A 73 0.72 8.44 -9.67
N TRP A 74 0.64 9.47 -10.50
CA TRP A 74 1.61 9.82 -11.52
C TRP A 74 2.71 10.77 -11.02
N VAL A 75 2.61 11.22 -9.77
CA VAL A 75 3.63 12.09 -9.19
C VAL A 75 4.73 11.19 -8.64
N PRO A 76 6.00 11.40 -9.03
CA PRO A 76 7.13 10.72 -8.42
C PRO A 76 7.11 10.90 -6.90
N GLN A 77 7.49 9.88 -6.13
CA GLN A 77 7.53 9.93 -4.67
C GLN A 77 8.20 11.22 -4.15
N PRO A 78 7.49 12.08 -3.41
CA PRO A 78 8.07 13.23 -2.77
C PRO A 78 8.64 12.87 -1.39
N LEU A 79 9.63 13.67 -0.97
CA LEU A 79 10.08 13.72 0.42
C LEU A 79 9.69 15.08 0.99
N ASN A 80 9.33 15.12 2.27
CA ASN A 80 9.14 16.37 2.98
C ASN A 80 10.49 17.05 3.30
N ALA A 81 10.45 18.20 3.97
CA ALA A 81 11.66 18.95 4.33
C ALA A 81 12.63 18.18 5.24
N ALA A 82 12.16 17.15 5.96
CA ALA A 82 12.97 16.26 6.78
C ALA A 82 13.50 15.03 6.03
N GLY A 83 13.20 14.89 4.74
CA GLY A 83 13.59 13.74 3.93
C GLY A 83 12.74 12.48 4.18
N ILE A 84 11.55 12.63 4.77
CA ILE A 84 10.59 11.56 5.03
C ILE A 84 9.63 11.43 3.85
N ILE A 85 9.28 10.20 3.48
CA ILE A 85 8.32 9.92 2.41
C ILE A 85 6.94 10.43 2.81
N GLN A 86 6.29 11.13 1.88
CA GLN A 86 4.88 11.54 2.02
C GLN A 86 4.00 10.55 1.26
N GLY A 87 3.02 9.94 1.91
CA GLY A 87 2.18 8.93 1.28
C GLY A 87 0.96 8.51 2.09
N HIS A 88 0.49 7.28 1.84
CA HIS A 88 -0.65 6.66 2.52
C HIS A 88 -0.38 5.17 2.74
N SER A 89 -1.13 4.55 3.65
CA SER A 89 -1.07 3.11 3.90
C SER A 89 -2.35 2.41 3.44
N GLN A 90 -2.24 1.20 2.92
CA GLN A 90 -3.38 0.39 2.49
C GLN A 90 -3.42 -0.92 3.26
N VAL A 91 -4.61 -1.29 3.70
CA VAL A 91 -4.85 -2.56 4.40
C VAL A 91 -5.82 -3.40 3.58
N THR A 92 -5.39 -4.62 3.27
CA THR A 92 -6.22 -5.64 2.63
C THR A 92 -6.33 -6.83 3.56
N VAL A 93 -7.54 -7.33 3.76
CA VAL A 93 -7.81 -8.56 4.51
C VAL A 93 -8.28 -9.62 3.54
N GLN A 94 -7.62 -10.78 3.56
CA GLN A 94 -7.95 -11.91 2.70
C GLN A 94 -8.13 -13.17 3.54
N LYS A 95 -9.04 -14.03 3.10
CA LYS A 95 -9.18 -15.37 3.67
C LYS A 95 -8.01 -16.23 3.18
N LEU A 96 -7.25 -16.77 4.12
CA LEU A 96 -6.24 -17.78 3.81
C LEU A 96 -6.93 -19.16 3.72
N THR A 97 -6.73 -19.84 2.60
CA THR A 97 -7.16 -21.24 2.40
C THR A 97 -6.03 -22.24 2.73
N SER A 98 -4.82 -21.73 2.87
CA SER A 98 -3.58 -22.47 3.16
C SER A 98 -2.56 -21.51 3.76
N HIS A 99 -1.68 -22.02 4.62
CA HIS A 99 -0.55 -21.25 5.18
C HIS A 99 0.72 -21.32 4.33
N ASN A 100 0.72 -22.14 3.26
CA ASN A 100 1.89 -22.41 2.42
C ASN A 100 1.74 -21.90 0.98
N THR A 101 0.59 -21.32 0.65
CA THR A 101 0.30 -20.80 -0.70
C THR A 101 -0.38 -19.44 -0.58
N ALA A 102 -0.01 -18.51 -1.46
CA ALA A 102 -0.60 -17.18 -1.48
C ALA A 102 -2.11 -17.23 -1.82
N PRO A 103 -2.95 -16.36 -1.21
CA PRO A 103 -4.37 -16.25 -1.57
C PRO A 103 -4.55 -15.65 -2.97
N ASP A 104 -5.69 -15.92 -3.62
CA ASP A 104 -6.02 -15.30 -4.91
C ASP A 104 -6.17 -13.78 -4.71
N PRO A 105 -5.32 -12.96 -5.36
CA PRO A 105 -5.32 -11.51 -5.17
C PRO A 105 -6.62 -10.83 -5.64
N ARG A 106 -7.46 -11.54 -6.41
CA ARG A 106 -8.78 -11.05 -6.85
C ARG A 106 -9.86 -11.23 -5.79
N THR A 107 -9.58 -11.96 -4.71
CA THR A 107 -10.53 -12.26 -3.63
C THR A 107 -10.07 -11.65 -2.32
N PHE A 108 -10.78 -10.64 -1.84
CA PHE A 108 -10.53 -9.98 -0.55
C PHE A 108 -11.83 -9.83 0.23
N ALA A 109 -11.74 -9.96 1.55
CA ALA A 109 -12.86 -9.74 2.46
C ALA A 109 -13.03 -8.25 2.80
N PHE A 110 -11.92 -7.49 2.78
CA PHE A 110 -11.92 -6.08 3.09
C PHE A 110 -10.72 -5.38 2.44
N PHE A 111 -10.93 -4.14 2.01
CA PHE A 111 -9.89 -3.22 1.54
C PHE A 111 -10.19 -1.83 2.10
N LYS A 112 -9.19 -1.19 2.71
CA LYS A 112 -9.31 0.20 3.17
C LYS A 112 -8.00 0.95 3.06
N VAL A 113 -8.11 2.19 2.60
CA VAL A 113 -7.02 3.17 2.61
C VAL A 113 -7.04 3.86 3.97
N SER A 114 -5.92 3.83 4.67
CA SER A 114 -5.69 4.64 5.88
C SER A 114 -5.01 5.93 5.45
N LEU A 115 -5.63 7.06 5.79
CA LEU A 115 -5.09 8.39 5.55
C LEU A 115 -3.87 8.62 6.41
#